data_AF-M0K9Z8-F1
#
_entry.id   AF-M0K9Z8-F1
#
_cell.length_a   1.000
_cell.length_b   1.000
_cell.length_c   1.000
_cell.angle_alpha   90.00
_cell.angle_beta   90.00
_cell.angle_gamma   90.00
#
_symmetry.space_group_name_H-M   'P 1'
#
loop_
_entity.id
_entity.type
_entity.pdbx_description
1 polymer ?
#
loop_
_entity_poly.entity_id
_entity_poly.type
_entity_poly.pdbx_seq_one_letter_code
_entity_poly.pdbx_strand_id
1 'polypeptide(L)'
;MNWISQIPSILFTFLIVTSLAVGGATGHVQSGAQGTVADSEIFEEVGDIVKIPVRVSPHDTATVNISRKQYSAEVTATDQDGDGQIQIRINTFETQTSGNPSGYSVSSPDHLREVSQRGDNGLTEGEYDIAVDGNAPDSTLSLSSGVFQPGQLHTLPASEKISKTNVIRNGSPTPSQIARGDILIAEFEAEGIMGVGRFDDPPGNNGIVAVDSTVGTKTAHTVQVQGEGTNTSFREMRISYDNAANELPSDLVKLNITHAGVDSDQDGQIDRSFISSIVNVNTNSEGIIKITTTDQQTVSGSETVLLRYENVTNPSRPGAYPATISLGPNRIDTTVEYGPAATGNLGNGLNVKASTTSSNRFVAPLPFKYFTSPDDDRLYVAMDTSGLNNVTRESISLRLSQSRKEGPIAAKKSATNATLVEPTANMAIANDQWQAGSEPLEITGTTTLAPNTDIWIRVRSGTDVPSPWIYHYPTSIQPNRTFEADITEDRIEANEPVYVSTVTRTGPVGPEEIVNVTNRTEQN
;
A
#
# COMPACT_ATOMS: atom_id res chain seq x y z
N MET A 1 55.75 22.09 -70.60
CA MET A 1 55.71 23.56 -70.38
C MET A 1 56.17 23.79 -68.96
N ASN A 2 57.43 24.23 -68.83
CA ASN A 2 58.02 24.72 -67.61
C ASN A 2 57.28 25.98 -67.16
N TRP A 3 57.27 26.28 -65.85
CA TRP A 3 58.00 27.43 -65.31
C TRP A 3 58.20 27.27 -63.80
N ILE A 4 59.42 27.58 -63.40
CA ILE A 4 60.06 27.47 -62.08
C ILE A 4 60.24 28.90 -61.56
N SER A 5 60.11 29.11 -60.25
CA SER A 5 60.96 30.02 -59.43
C SER A 5 60.45 30.02 -57.99
N GLN A 6 61.22 29.98 -56.91
CA GLN A 6 62.66 30.04 -56.65
C GLN A 6 62.85 29.67 -55.16
N ILE A 7 63.94 28.99 -54.82
CA ILE A 7 64.51 28.82 -53.47
C ILE A 7 65.67 29.83 -53.34
N PRO A 8 66.01 30.35 -52.15
CA PRO A 8 67.26 29.96 -51.46
C PRO A 8 67.05 29.89 -49.92
N SER A 9 67.86 29.30 -49.03
CA SER A 9 68.99 28.37 -49.07
C SER A 9 69.35 28.05 -47.61
N ILE A 10 69.52 26.76 -47.31
CA ILE A 10 70.68 26.16 -46.62
C ILE A 10 71.10 26.72 -45.24
N LEU A 11 70.95 25.90 -44.18
CA LEU A 11 72.13 25.39 -43.47
C LEU A 11 71.87 24.01 -42.85
N PHE A 12 72.73 23.07 -43.24
CA PHE A 12 72.83 21.69 -42.79
C PHE A 12 73.91 21.63 -41.70
N THR A 13 73.64 21.00 -40.56
CA THR A 13 74.71 20.43 -39.73
C THR A 13 74.28 19.06 -39.19
N PHE A 14 75.05 18.06 -39.60
CA PHE A 14 75.06 16.67 -39.13
C PHE A 14 75.55 16.59 -37.67
N LEU A 15 74.97 15.71 -36.85
CA LEU A 15 75.75 14.71 -36.12
C LEU A 15 74.89 13.52 -35.65
N ILE A 16 75.41 12.33 -35.90
CA ILE A 16 74.90 11.00 -35.52
C ILE A 16 75.48 10.63 -34.14
N VAL A 17 74.76 9.79 -33.37
CA VAL A 17 75.25 8.54 -32.69
C VAL A 17 74.73 8.37 -31.23
N THR A 18 73.94 7.28 -31.08
CA THR A 18 73.72 6.34 -29.95
C THR A 18 72.92 6.68 -28.69
N SER A 19 71.84 5.89 -28.55
CA SER A 19 71.38 5.10 -27.39
C SER A 19 71.10 5.80 -26.05
N LEU A 20 69.86 5.65 -25.58
CA LEU A 20 69.53 4.97 -24.32
C LEU A 20 68.04 4.62 -24.34
N ALA A 21 67.73 3.34 -24.18
CA ALA A 21 66.41 2.87 -23.82
C ALA A 21 66.14 3.33 -22.38
N VAL A 22 65.16 4.21 -22.20
CA VAL A 22 64.54 4.46 -20.90
C VAL A 22 63.07 4.13 -21.09
N GLY A 23 62.61 3.10 -20.38
CA GLY A 23 61.23 2.69 -20.35
C GLY A 23 60.35 3.87 -19.93
N GLY A 24 59.62 4.42 -20.89
CA GLY A 24 58.49 5.29 -20.61
C GLY A 24 57.41 4.41 -20.00
N ALA A 25 57.28 4.44 -18.69
CA ALA A 25 56.03 4.08 -18.05
C ALA A 25 54.95 4.93 -18.72
N THR A 26 54.07 4.27 -19.47
CA THR A 26 52.77 4.85 -19.83
C THR A 26 52.04 5.04 -18.52
N GLY A 27 52.23 6.22 -17.92
CA GLY A 27 51.34 6.72 -16.90
C GLY A 27 49.97 6.79 -17.55
N HIS A 28 49.13 5.82 -17.25
CA HIS A 28 47.69 6.04 -17.28
C HIS A 28 47.45 7.20 -16.32
N VAL A 29 47.26 8.39 -16.88
CA VAL A 29 46.65 9.49 -16.15
C VAL A 29 45.21 9.08 -15.95
N GLN A 30 44.96 8.38 -14.85
CA GLN A 30 43.64 8.29 -14.24
C GLN A 30 43.32 9.72 -13.83
N SER A 31 42.64 10.45 -14.72
CA SER A 31 41.96 11.70 -14.35
C SER A 31 40.83 11.29 -13.42
N GLY A 32 41.15 11.08 -12.15
CA GLY A 32 40.17 10.75 -11.12
C GLY A 32 39.27 11.97 -10.94
N ALA A 33 38.11 11.97 -11.58
CA ALA A 33 37.01 12.74 -11.05
C ALA A 33 36.77 12.26 -9.63
N GLN A 34 36.83 13.18 -8.67
CA GLN A 34 36.67 12.84 -7.26
C GLN A 34 35.19 12.92 -6.93
N GLY A 35 34.53 11.77 -6.83
CA GLY A 35 33.25 11.67 -6.17
C GLY A 35 33.38 11.81 -4.65
N THR A 36 32.33 12.28 -3.99
CA THR A 36 32.23 12.35 -2.52
C THR A 36 30.84 11.96 -2.06
N VAL A 37 30.70 11.41 -0.85
CA VAL A 37 29.36 11.25 -0.26
C VAL A 37 28.87 12.62 0.22
N ALA A 38 27.61 12.95 -0.04
CA ALA A 38 27.06 14.25 0.37
C ALA A 38 26.85 14.34 1.89
N ASP A 39 26.57 13.21 2.54
CA ASP A 39 26.31 13.10 3.97
C ASP A 39 27.48 12.42 4.69
N SER A 40 27.91 12.99 5.82
CA SER A 40 29.01 12.42 6.62
C SER A 40 28.58 11.22 7.47
N GLU A 41 27.30 11.10 7.78
CA GLU A 41 26.73 9.99 8.55
C GLU A 41 25.35 9.65 7.98
N ILE A 42 25.10 8.37 7.79
CA ILE A 42 23.83 7.82 7.31
C ILE A 42 23.34 6.82 8.36
N PHE A 43 22.08 6.96 8.78
CA PHE A 43 21.43 6.09 9.75
C PHE A 43 20.28 5.36 9.09
N GLU A 44 20.19 4.06 9.32
CA GLU A 44 19.12 3.23 8.76
C GLU A 44 18.94 1.96 9.59
N GLU A 45 17.80 1.29 9.42
CA GLU A 45 17.52 0.01 10.06
C GLU A 45 17.84 -1.20 9.17
N VAL A 46 18.26 -2.29 9.81
CA VAL A 46 18.35 -3.59 9.14
C VAL A 46 16.95 -4.03 8.71
N GLY A 47 16.82 -4.34 7.43
CA GLY A 47 15.56 -4.61 6.76
C GLY A 47 15.11 -3.47 5.84
N ASP A 48 15.71 -2.29 5.93
CA ASP A 48 15.36 -1.12 5.10
C ASP A 48 16.25 -0.92 3.86
N ILE A 49 15.97 0.16 3.13
CA ILE A 49 16.64 0.62 1.92
C ILE A 49 17.48 1.85 2.25
N VAL A 50 18.78 1.62 2.47
CA VAL A 50 19.77 2.69 2.64
C VAL A 50 19.86 3.50 1.35
N LYS A 51 19.85 4.83 1.47
CA LYS A 51 20.12 5.77 0.36
C LYS A 51 21.46 6.46 0.59
N ILE A 52 22.43 6.29 -0.31
CA ILE A 52 23.74 6.95 -0.26
C ILE A 52 23.78 7.99 -1.37
N PRO A 53 23.69 9.30 -1.04
CA PRO A 53 23.83 10.37 -2.02
C PRO A 53 25.32 10.62 -2.33
N VAL A 54 25.70 10.40 -3.58
CA VAL A 54 27.05 10.60 -4.10
C VAL A 54 27.05 11.83 -5.00
N ARG A 55 28.02 12.72 -4.84
CA ARG A 55 28.26 13.84 -5.76
C ARG A 55 29.39 13.49 -6.70
N VAL A 56 29.21 13.75 -7.98
CA VAL A 56 30.21 13.55 -9.04
C VAL A 56 30.23 14.73 -10.00
N SER A 57 31.20 14.75 -10.91
CA SER A 57 31.11 15.65 -12.05
C SER A 57 29.95 15.22 -12.97
N PRO A 58 29.28 16.16 -13.66
CA PRO A 58 28.21 15.83 -14.61
C PRO A 58 28.63 14.76 -15.61
N HIS A 59 27.78 13.74 -15.79
CA HIS A 59 27.97 12.59 -16.67
C HIS A 59 29.13 11.65 -16.30
N ASP A 60 29.65 11.77 -15.08
CA ASP A 60 30.78 10.97 -14.64
C ASP A 60 30.36 9.70 -13.90
N THR A 61 31.35 8.86 -13.61
CA THR A 61 31.19 7.60 -12.88
C THR A 61 31.88 7.66 -11.54
N ALA A 62 31.22 7.16 -10.50
CA ALA A 62 31.82 6.95 -9.18
C ALA A 62 31.78 5.47 -8.79
N THR A 63 32.80 5.07 -8.02
CA THR A 63 32.87 3.76 -7.37
C THR A 63 32.82 3.93 -5.86
N VAL A 64 31.73 3.46 -5.25
CA VAL A 64 31.49 3.52 -3.80
C VAL A 64 31.85 2.20 -3.15
N ASN A 65 32.74 2.27 -2.15
CA ASN A 65 33.17 1.15 -1.32
C ASN A 65 32.48 1.24 0.04
N ILE A 66 31.82 0.16 0.45
CA ILE A 66 31.15 0.03 1.74
C ILE A 66 31.77 -1.13 2.47
N SER A 67 32.36 -0.91 3.64
CA SER A 67 33.15 -1.96 4.29
C SER A 67 33.02 -1.99 5.80
N ARG A 68 33.04 -3.21 6.34
CA ARG A 68 33.10 -3.48 7.78
C ARG A 68 33.66 -4.86 8.03
N LYS A 69 34.79 -4.95 8.73
CA LYS A 69 35.43 -6.23 9.09
C LYS A 69 35.65 -7.13 7.85
N GLN A 70 34.87 -8.20 7.71
CA GLN A 70 34.96 -9.17 6.62
C GLN A 70 34.02 -8.86 5.45
N TYR A 71 33.10 -7.91 5.63
CA TYR A 71 32.17 -7.47 4.60
C TYR A 71 32.78 -6.31 3.81
N SER A 72 32.69 -6.38 2.49
CA SER A 72 32.99 -5.26 1.59
C SER A 72 32.09 -5.31 0.36
N ALA A 73 31.57 -4.17 -0.07
CA ALA A 73 30.87 -4.02 -1.35
C ALA A 73 31.46 -2.86 -2.13
N GLU A 74 31.67 -3.07 -3.43
CA GLU A 74 32.11 -2.06 -4.38
C GLU A 74 30.99 -1.86 -5.40
N VAL A 75 30.47 -0.64 -5.50
CA VAL A 75 29.30 -0.27 -6.31
C VAL A 75 29.72 0.83 -7.28
N THR A 76 29.70 0.54 -8.58
CA THR A 76 30.05 1.51 -9.61
C THR A 76 28.79 1.99 -10.33
N ALA A 77 28.62 3.30 -10.42
CA ALA A 77 27.44 3.93 -11.03
C ALA A 77 27.82 5.18 -11.82
N THR A 78 27.03 5.50 -12.84
CA THR A 78 27.22 6.67 -13.71
C THR A 78 26.04 7.63 -13.55
N ASP A 79 26.34 8.92 -13.35
CA ASP A 79 25.36 10.02 -13.47
C ASP A 79 24.95 10.10 -14.93
N GLN A 80 23.70 9.74 -15.24
CA GLN A 80 23.29 9.65 -16.63
C GLN A 80 22.71 10.96 -17.17
N ASP A 81 22.05 11.75 -16.33
CA ASP A 81 21.37 12.97 -16.74
C ASP A 81 22.23 14.24 -16.62
N GLY A 82 23.40 14.14 -15.99
CA GLY A 82 24.37 15.21 -15.86
C GLY A 82 24.06 16.17 -14.73
N ASP A 83 23.22 15.80 -13.77
CA ASP A 83 22.88 16.64 -12.62
C ASP A 83 23.98 16.67 -11.52
N GLY A 84 24.99 15.81 -11.66
CA GLY A 84 26.12 15.67 -10.73
C GLY A 84 25.78 14.93 -9.44
N GLN A 85 24.64 14.22 -9.38
CA GLN A 85 24.21 13.43 -8.23
C GLN A 85 23.94 11.99 -8.65
N ILE A 86 24.35 11.05 -7.81
CA ILE A 86 23.97 9.64 -7.93
C ILE A 86 23.40 9.20 -6.60
N GLN A 87 22.19 8.63 -6.60
CA GLN A 87 21.62 8.03 -5.39
C GLN A 87 21.74 6.51 -5.46
N ILE A 88 22.71 5.95 -4.76
CA ILE A 88 22.84 4.50 -4.58
C ILE A 88 21.81 4.05 -3.55
N ARG A 89 21.08 2.97 -3.86
CA ARG A 89 20.07 2.36 -2.99
C ARG A 89 20.47 0.94 -2.64
N ILE A 90 20.43 0.61 -1.35
CA ILE A 90 20.84 -0.71 -0.84
C ILE A 90 19.72 -1.30 -0.01
N ASN A 91 19.04 -2.30 -0.54
CA ASN A 91 18.09 -3.11 0.20
C ASN A 91 18.84 -4.06 1.14
N THR A 92 18.94 -3.68 2.42
CA THR A 92 19.69 -4.42 3.43
C THR A 92 19.12 -5.81 3.67
N PHE A 93 17.81 -6.04 3.46
CA PHE A 93 17.20 -7.37 3.53
C PHE A 93 17.67 -8.28 2.38
N GLU A 94 17.69 -7.78 1.15
CA GLU A 94 18.10 -8.56 -0.02
C GLU A 94 19.59 -8.92 0.01
N THR A 95 20.46 -8.01 0.49
CA THR A 95 21.89 -8.31 0.65
C THR A 95 22.17 -9.52 1.55
N GLN A 96 21.21 -9.87 2.42
CA GLN A 96 21.29 -10.99 3.35
C GLN A 96 20.59 -12.26 2.85
N THR A 97 19.73 -12.17 1.83
CA THR A 97 18.79 -13.26 1.48
C THR A 97 18.86 -13.75 0.05
N SER A 98 19.19 -12.89 -0.90
CA SER A 98 19.13 -13.21 -2.33
C SER A 98 20.51 -13.37 -2.98
N GLY A 99 21.59 -13.15 -2.21
CA GLY A 99 22.97 -13.22 -2.69
C GLY A 99 23.37 -11.99 -3.52
N ASN A 100 24.69 -11.82 -3.69
CA ASN A 100 25.28 -10.72 -4.46
C ASN A 100 24.91 -10.81 -5.95
N PRO A 101 24.50 -9.73 -6.65
CA PRO A 101 24.37 -8.33 -6.22
C PRO A 101 22.92 -7.80 -6.09
N SER A 102 21.89 -8.64 -5.87
CA SER A 102 20.50 -8.20 -6.10
C SER A 102 20.03 -7.02 -5.24
N GLY A 103 20.59 -6.85 -4.03
CA GLY A 103 20.20 -5.80 -3.10
C GLY A 103 20.69 -4.39 -3.44
N TYR A 104 21.40 -4.18 -4.55
CA TYR A 104 21.95 -2.87 -4.94
C TYR A 104 21.27 -2.33 -6.19
N SER A 105 20.95 -1.04 -6.16
CA SER A 105 20.37 -0.31 -7.27
C SER A 105 20.81 1.15 -7.25
N VAL A 106 20.45 1.90 -8.29
CA VAL A 106 20.53 3.36 -8.32
C VAL A 106 19.18 3.93 -8.69
N SER A 107 18.88 5.12 -8.18
CA SER A 107 17.66 5.83 -8.57
C SER A 107 17.73 6.22 -10.04
N SER A 108 16.60 6.08 -10.75
CA SER A 108 16.47 6.64 -12.11
C SER A 108 16.65 8.17 -12.05
N PRO A 109 17.30 8.80 -13.05
CA PRO A 109 17.71 8.24 -14.34
C PRO A 109 19.14 7.65 -14.41
N ASP A 110 19.85 7.56 -13.29
CA ASP A 110 21.23 7.06 -13.24
C ASP A 110 21.34 5.58 -13.58
N HIS A 111 22.58 5.15 -13.84
CA HIS A 111 22.84 3.79 -14.29
C HIS A 111 23.84 3.05 -13.40
N LEU A 112 23.38 1.93 -12.81
CA LEU A 112 24.24 1.01 -12.08
C LEU A 112 25.09 0.20 -13.07
N ARG A 113 26.42 0.28 -12.97
CA ARG A 113 27.36 -0.40 -13.86
C ARG A 113 27.74 -1.77 -13.35
N GLU A 114 28.21 -1.84 -12.11
CA GLU A 114 28.81 -3.04 -11.53
C GLU A 114 28.64 -3.04 -10.02
N VAL A 115 28.49 -4.23 -9.46
CA VAL A 115 28.47 -4.45 -8.02
C VAL A 115 29.30 -5.68 -7.70
N SER A 116 30.24 -5.55 -6.78
CA SER A 116 31.04 -6.63 -6.24
C SER A 116 30.96 -6.64 -4.72
N GLN A 117 30.21 -7.58 -4.15
CA GLN A 117 30.14 -7.84 -2.71
C GLN A 117 31.00 -9.06 -2.32
N ARG A 118 31.67 -8.96 -1.17
CA ARG A 118 32.44 -10.00 -0.50
C ARG A 118 32.11 -10.05 0.99
N GLY A 119 32.30 -11.23 1.59
CA GLY A 119 32.03 -11.48 3.00
C GLY A 119 30.70 -12.20 3.24
N ASP A 120 30.58 -12.81 4.42
CA ASP A 120 29.39 -13.57 4.81
C ASP A 120 28.31 -12.66 5.43
N ASN A 121 27.04 -13.00 5.23
CA ASN A 121 25.85 -12.45 5.90
C ASN A 121 25.36 -11.04 5.52
N GLY A 122 25.81 -10.44 4.40
CA GLY A 122 25.23 -9.16 3.93
C GLY A 122 25.44 -7.97 4.88
N LEU A 123 24.61 -6.94 4.76
CA LEU A 123 24.58 -5.80 5.69
C LEU A 123 23.81 -6.17 6.98
N THR A 124 24.47 -6.07 8.13
CA THR A 124 23.93 -6.41 9.46
C THR A 124 24.15 -5.24 10.43
N GLU A 125 23.61 -5.31 11.65
CA GLU A 125 23.74 -4.23 12.63
C GLU A 125 25.20 -3.80 12.90
N GLY A 126 25.42 -2.49 12.91
CA GLY A 126 26.68 -1.82 13.23
C GLY A 126 27.12 -0.80 12.18
N GLU A 127 28.35 -0.32 12.35
CA GLU A 127 28.91 0.79 11.55
C GLU A 127 29.77 0.27 10.39
N TYR A 128 29.59 0.89 9.22
CA TYR A 128 30.29 0.61 7.96
C TYR A 128 30.94 1.89 7.45
N ASP A 129 32.20 1.77 7.03
CA ASP A 129 32.93 2.84 6.37
C ASP A 129 32.47 2.95 4.91
N ILE A 130 32.17 4.18 4.47
CA ILE A 130 31.87 4.49 3.06
C ILE A 130 32.99 5.35 2.50
N ALA A 131 33.53 4.93 1.36
CA ALA A 131 34.56 5.64 0.62
C ALA A 131 34.23 5.71 -0.88
N VAL A 132 34.54 6.82 -1.54
CA VAL A 132 34.30 7.01 -2.98
C VAL A 132 35.62 7.09 -3.73
N ASP A 133 35.72 6.42 -4.89
CA ASP A 133 36.85 6.45 -5.82
C ASP A 133 38.22 6.11 -5.19
N GLY A 134 38.20 5.22 -4.19
CA GLY A 134 39.41 4.77 -3.47
C GLY A 134 39.98 5.79 -2.49
N ASN A 135 39.25 6.86 -2.18
CA ASN A 135 39.62 7.82 -1.14
C ASN A 135 39.52 7.19 0.27
N ALA A 136 40.05 7.90 1.28
CA ALA A 136 39.77 7.55 2.67
C ALA A 136 38.26 7.69 2.94
N PRO A 137 37.68 6.89 3.86
CA PRO A 137 36.27 7.02 4.20
C PRO A 137 35.92 8.45 4.63
N ASP A 138 34.91 9.03 4.00
CA ASP A 138 34.37 10.37 4.28
C ASP A 138 32.93 10.32 4.81
N SER A 139 32.34 9.13 4.88
CA SER A 139 31.01 8.88 5.44
C SER A 139 30.93 7.54 6.17
N THR A 140 29.99 7.45 7.11
CA THR A 140 29.71 6.25 7.90
C THR A 140 28.24 5.86 7.76
N LEU A 141 27.96 4.59 7.48
CA LEU A 141 26.62 4.01 7.57
C LEU A 141 26.46 3.27 8.90
N SER A 142 25.49 3.69 9.71
CA SER A 142 25.12 3.06 10.97
C SER A 142 23.82 2.29 10.82
N LEU A 143 23.89 0.95 10.91
CA LEU A 143 22.72 0.08 10.84
C LEU A 143 22.23 -0.36 12.22
N SER A 144 20.96 -0.09 12.51
CA SER A 144 20.31 -0.40 13.78
C SER A 144 19.23 -1.50 13.63
N SER A 145 18.71 -2.03 14.74
CA SER A 145 17.57 -2.94 14.71
C SER A 145 16.28 -2.14 14.76
N GLY A 146 15.45 -2.22 13.71
CA GLY A 146 14.20 -1.48 13.72
C GLY A 146 13.14 -2.02 14.69
N VAL A 147 12.19 -1.18 15.05
CA VAL A 147 11.06 -1.48 15.94
C VAL A 147 9.74 -1.17 15.25
N PHE A 148 8.70 -1.93 15.57
CA PHE A 148 7.33 -1.58 15.15
C PHE A 148 6.62 -0.87 16.31
N GLN A 149 6.30 0.40 16.13
CA GLN A 149 5.54 1.18 17.10
C GLN A 149 4.08 0.74 17.13
N PRO A 150 3.34 0.99 18.23
CA PRO A 150 1.90 0.75 18.28
C PRO A 150 1.18 1.51 17.15
N GLY A 151 0.27 0.83 16.45
CA GLY A 151 -0.44 1.42 15.32
C GLY A 151 -1.40 2.53 15.75
N GLN A 152 -1.42 3.63 15.00
CA GLN A 152 -2.32 4.76 15.21
C GLN A 152 -3.54 4.66 14.30
N LEU A 153 -4.66 5.25 14.73
CA LEU A 153 -5.93 5.20 14.00
C LEU A 153 -6.34 6.56 13.50
N HIS A 154 -6.71 6.60 12.23
CA HIS A 154 -7.34 7.74 11.58
C HIS A 154 -8.62 7.32 10.87
N THR A 155 -9.43 8.29 10.48
CA THR A 155 -10.63 8.06 9.66
C THR A 155 -10.73 9.05 8.52
N LEU A 156 -11.32 8.62 7.40
CA LEU A 156 -11.81 9.49 6.34
C LEU A 156 -13.32 9.33 6.15
N PRO A 157 -14.03 10.37 5.69
CA PRO A 157 -15.43 10.27 5.31
C PRO A 157 -15.68 9.19 4.26
N ALA A 158 -16.84 8.55 4.30
CA ALA A 158 -17.30 7.57 3.30
C ALA A 158 -17.23 8.05 1.84
N SER A 159 -17.38 9.37 1.61
CA SER A 159 -17.34 9.97 0.28
C SER A 159 -15.94 10.13 -0.30
N GLU A 160 -14.91 9.97 0.53
CA GLU A 160 -13.53 10.13 0.10
C GLU A 160 -13.02 8.91 -0.66
N LYS A 161 -12.21 9.17 -1.69
CA LYS A 161 -11.51 8.09 -2.38
C LYS A 161 -10.33 7.62 -1.54
N ILE A 162 -10.22 6.30 -1.33
CA ILE A 162 -9.00 5.68 -0.80
C ILE A 162 -7.86 5.88 -1.81
N SER A 163 -6.95 6.80 -1.49
CA SER A 163 -5.78 7.16 -2.28
C SER A 163 -4.63 7.57 -1.38
N LYS A 164 -3.38 7.47 -1.88
CA LYS A 164 -2.18 7.82 -1.12
C LYS A 164 -2.27 9.22 -0.51
N THR A 165 -2.70 10.21 -1.29
CA THR A 165 -2.83 11.61 -0.84
C THR A 165 -3.82 11.75 0.31
N ASN A 166 -5.02 11.18 0.18
CA ASN A 166 -6.07 11.32 1.19
C ASN A 166 -5.70 10.57 2.47
N VAL A 167 -5.15 9.36 2.36
CA VAL A 167 -4.81 8.52 3.51
C VAL A 167 -3.66 9.13 4.34
N ILE A 168 -2.65 9.70 3.68
CA ILE A 168 -1.47 10.25 4.37
C ILE A 168 -1.73 11.67 4.91
N ARG A 169 -2.47 12.52 4.18
CA ARG A 169 -2.61 13.95 4.54
C ARG A 169 -3.90 14.31 5.26
N ASN A 170 -4.99 13.58 5.02
CA ASN A 170 -6.32 13.98 5.48
C ASN A 170 -6.85 13.10 6.62
N GLY A 171 -6.12 12.05 7.00
CA GLY A 171 -6.43 11.23 8.17
C GLY A 171 -6.37 12.08 9.44
N SER A 172 -7.49 12.14 10.17
CA SER A 172 -7.54 12.79 11.48
C SER A 172 -7.42 11.74 12.58
N PRO A 173 -6.60 11.97 13.64
CA PRO A 173 -6.46 11.02 14.73
C PRO A 173 -7.81 10.73 15.39
N THR A 174 -8.10 9.46 15.66
CA THR A 174 -9.36 9.06 16.28
C THR A 174 -9.14 8.35 17.61
N PRO A 175 -9.98 8.63 18.63
CA PRO A 175 -9.74 8.13 19.98
C PRO A 175 -10.09 6.64 20.19
N SER A 176 -10.73 5.94 19.23
CA SER A 176 -10.97 4.47 19.18
C SER A 176 -12.27 4.07 18.47
N GLN A 177 -13.12 5.01 18.04
CA GLN A 177 -14.44 4.73 17.46
C GLN A 177 -14.55 5.17 16.01
N ILE A 178 -15.19 4.35 15.18
CA ILE A 178 -15.35 4.59 13.74
C ILE A 178 -16.81 4.34 13.37
N ALA A 179 -17.46 5.32 12.73
CA ALA A 179 -18.81 5.12 12.25
C ALA A 179 -18.82 4.18 11.04
N ARG A 180 -19.80 3.28 10.96
CA ARG A 180 -19.97 2.37 9.83
C ARG A 180 -20.11 3.14 8.53
N GLY A 181 -19.32 2.77 7.53
CA GLY A 181 -19.25 3.41 6.22
C GLY A 181 -18.14 4.44 6.11
N ASP A 182 -17.57 4.93 7.22
CA ASP A 182 -16.33 5.69 7.15
C ASP A 182 -15.15 4.76 6.84
N ILE A 183 -14.10 5.33 6.24
CA ILE A 183 -12.88 4.60 5.94
C ILE A 183 -12.00 4.62 7.19
N LEU A 184 -11.66 3.43 7.67
CA LEU A 184 -10.68 3.22 8.73
C LEU A 184 -9.27 3.27 8.13
N ILE A 185 -8.37 4.04 8.74
CA ILE A 185 -6.94 4.04 8.41
C ILE A 185 -6.16 3.60 9.65
N ALA A 186 -5.38 2.53 9.54
CA ALA A 186 -4.32 2.22 10.49
C ALA A 186 -2.98 2.69 9.94
N GLU A 187 -2.26 3.47 10.73
CA GLU A 187 -0.89 3.90 10.47
C GLU A 187 0.06 3.08 11.35
N PHE A 188 1.02 2.42 10.73
CA PHE A 188 2.09 1.70 11.40
C PHE A 188 3.42 2.38 11.08
N GLU A 189 4.05 2.96 12.09
CA GLU A 189 5.47 3.30 12.08
C GLU A 189 6.26 2.01 12.37
N ALA A 190 6.91 1.50 11.35
CA ALA A 190 7.43 0.15 11.32
C ALA A 190 8.79 0.14 10.65
N GLU A 191 9.82 0.33 11.45
CA GLU A 191 11.18 0.54 10.96
C GLU A 191 11.77 -0.73 10.33
N GLY A 192 12.47 -0.57 9.22
CA GLY A 192 13.11 -1.69 8.50
C GLY A 192 12.13 -2.53 7.67
N ILE A 193 10.97 -1.99 7.28
CA ILE A 193 10.01 -2.72 6.45
C ILE A 193 10.20 -2.48 4.95
N MET A 194 10.83 -1.39 4.52
CA MET A 194 10.78 -1.03 3.10
C MET A 194 11.62 -1.95 2.23
N GLY A 195 12.70 -2.52 2.77
CA GLY A 195 13.47 -3.55 2.07
C GLY A 195 12.86 -4.95 2.17
N VAL A 196 12.00 -5.20 3.18
CA VAL A 196 11.35 -6.49 3.39
C VAL A 196 10.08 -6.63 2.54
N GLY A 197 9.23 -5.61 2.53
CA GLY A 197 7.91 -5.68 1.89
C GLY A 197 8.01 -5.64 0.36
N ARG A 198 7.27 -6.52 -0.31
CA ARG A 198 7.07 -6.47 -1.77
C ARG A 198 5.93 -5.52 -2.12
N PHE A 199 6.03 -4.26 -1.70
CA PHE A 199 4.90 -3.31 -1.77
C PHE A 199 4.45 -2.98 -3.20
N ASP A 200 5.32 -3.11 -4.20
CA ASP A 200 4.97 -2.88 -5.61
C ASP A 200 4.26 -4.08 -6.25
N ASP A 201 4.55 -5.29 -5.77
CA ASP A 201 3.99 -6.56 -6.28
C ASP A 201 3.85 -7.58 -5.13
N PRO A 202 2.86 -7.37 -4.24
CA PRO A 202 2.71 -8.21 -3.06
C PRO A 202 2.09 -9.56 -3.44
N PRO A 203 2.50 -10.67 -2.80
CA PRO A 203 1.90 -11.99 -3.05
C PRO A 203 0.38 -12.03 -2.82
N GLY A 204 -0.16 -11.16 -1.95
CA GLY A 204 -1.59 -11.04 -1.72
C GLY A 204 -2.41 -10.55 -2.92
N ASN A 205 -1.76 -10.00 -3.96
CA ASN A 205 -2.42 -9.61 -5.21
C ASN A 205 -2.51 -10.74 -6.24
N ASN A 206 -1.78 -11.84 -6.06
CA ASN A 206 -1.82 -12.97 -6.97
C ASN A 206 -3.24 -13.55 -7.05
N GLY A 207 -3.66 -14.03 -8.23
CA GLY A 207 -5.00 -14.58 -8.41
C GLY A 207 -5.21 -15.89 -7.63
N ILE A 208 -4.13 -16.54 -7.21
CA ILE A 208 -4.13 -17.67 -6.28
C ILE A 208 -3.08 -17.41 -5.20
N VAL A 209 -3.50 -17.40 -3.94
CA VAL A 209 -2.63 -17.18 -2.78
C VAL A 209 -2.72 -18.38 -1.84
N ALA A 210 -1.58 -18.98 -1.53
CA ALA A 210 -1.49 -19.95 -0.45
C ALA A 210 -1.46 -19.23 0.91
N VAL A 211 -2.34 -19.62 1.84
CA VAL A 211 -2.39 -19.01 3.17
C VAL A 211 -1.09 -19.25 3.95
N ASP A 212 -0.46 -20.41 3.71
CA ASP A 212 0.92 -20.69 4.09
C ASP A 212 1.66 -21.14 2.82
N SER A 213 2.52 -20.27 2.30
CA SER A 213 3.26 -20.49 1.05
C SER A 213 4.48 -21.40 1.22
N THR A 214 4.71 -21.98 2.40
CA THR A 214 5.83 -22.91 2.65
C THR A 214 5.71 -24.14 1.73
N VAL A 215 6.80 -24.51 1.06
CA VAL A 215 6.84 -25.69 0.17
C VAL A 215 6.50 -26.99 0.92
N GLY A 216 5.80 -27.91 0.26
CA GLY A 216 5.37 -29.19 0.82
C GLY A 216 4.41 -29.10 2.02
N THR A 217 3.95 -27.90 2.38
CA THR A 217 3.03 -27.71 3.51
C THR A 217 1.59 -27.88 3.05
N LYS A 218 0.79 -28.57 3.87
CA LYS A 218 -0.65 -28.67 3.69
C LYS A 218 -1.32 -27.40 4.21
N THR A 219 -2.06 -26.71 3.35
CA THR A 219 -2.59 -25.37 3.59
C THR A 219 -3.95 -25.16 2.91
N ALA A 220 -4.44 -23.92 2.99
CA ALA A 220 -5.55 -23.42 2.21
C ALA A 220 -5.05 -22.53 1.07
N HIS A 221 -5.75 -22.53 -0.06
CA HIS A 221 -5.56 -21.54 -1.12
C HIS A 221 -6.80 -20.65 -1.21
N THR A 222 -6.57 -19.35 -1.41
CA THR A 222 -7.60 -18.38 -1.78
C THR A 222 -7.40 -18.00 -3.23
N VAL A 223 -8.48 -18.05 -3.99
CA VAL A 223 -8.58 -17.58 -5.37
C VAL A 223 -9.31 -16.25 -5.38
N GLN A 224 -8.76 -15.29 -6.11
CA GLN A 224 -9.35 -13.96 -6.31
C GLN A 224 -9.33 -13.62 -7.80
N VAL A 225 -10.50 -13.30 -8.36
CA VAL A 225 -10.65 -12.98 -9.78
C VAL A 225 -11.61 -11.82 -9.96
N GLN A 226 -11.11 -10.72 -10.49
CA GLN A 226 -11.94 -9.59 -10.88
C GLN A 226 -12.79 -9.95 -12.11
N GLY A 227 -14.05 -9.51 -12.13
CA GLY A 227 -14.89 -9.64 -13.32
C GLY A 227 -14.41 -8.80 -14.50
N GLU A 228 -15.08 -8.90 -15.64
CA GLU A 228 -14.78 -8.10 -16.83
C GLU A 228 -16.02 -7.33 -17.29
N GLY A 229 -15.80 -6.11 -17.77
CA GLY A 229 -16.85 -5.27 -18.35
C GLY A 229 -18.03 -5.05 -17.39
N THR A 230 -19.24 -5.05 -17.95
CA THR A 230 -20.46 -4.84 -17.16
C THR A 230 -20.89 -6.06 -16.37
N ASN A 231 -20.68 -7.29 -16.89
CA ASN A 231 -21.01 -8.54 -16.22
C ASN A 231 -20.36 -9.74 -16.95
N THR A 232 -19.50 -10.48 -16.25
CA THR A 232 -19.10 -11.84 -16.59
C THR A 232 -20.10 -12.81 -15.95
N SER A 233 -20.71 -13.69 -16.74
CA SER A 233 -21.62 -14.71 -16.21
C SER A 233 -21.04 -16.12 -16.35
N PHE A 234 -21.17 -16.94 -15.30
CA PHE A 234 -20.63 -18.29 -15.31
C PHE A 234 -21.51 -19.28 -14.53
N ARG A 235 -21.54 -20.52 -15.00
CA ARG A 235 -22.04 -21.70 -14.26
C ARG A 235 -20.91 -22.65 -13.89
N GLU A 236 -19.74 -22.40 -14.47
CA GLU A 236 -18.56 -23.22 -14.33
C GLU A 236 -17.38 -22.29 -14.06
N MET A 237 -16.67 -22.58 -12.97
CA MET A 237 -15.36 -22.01 -12.68
C MET A 237 -14.32 -23.12 -12.85
N ARG A 238 -13.22 -22.83 -13.55
CA ARG A 238 -12.09 -23.74 -13.70
C ARG A 238 -10.82 -23.09 -13.17
N ILE A 239 -10.06 -23.80 -12.36
CA ILE A 239 -8.71 -23.43 -11.92
C ILE A 239 -7.76 -24.48 -12.48
N SER A 240 -6.68 -24.05 -13.11
CA SER A 240 -5.67 -24.90 -13.73
C SER A 240 -4.31 -24.50 -13.20
N TYR A 241 -3.69 -25.41 -12.45
CA TYR A 241 -2.29 -25.29 -12.03
C TYR A 241 -1.31 -25.79 -13.09
N ASP A 242 -1.82 -26.34 -14.20
CA ASP A 242 -1.04 -26.90 -15.29
C ASP A 242 0.05 -25.91 -15.74
N ASN A 243 1.29 -26.28 -15.46
CA ASN A 243 2.47 -25.49 -15.74
C ASN A 243 3.57 -26.38 -16.31
N ALA A 244 4.40 -25.81 -17.19
CA ALA A 244 5.45 -26.55 -17.88
C ALA A 244 6.51 -27.15 -16.94
N ALA A 245 6.63 -26.64 -15.71
CA ALA A 245 7.54 -27.16 -14.69
C ALA A 245 6.99 -28.41 -13.98
N ASN A 246 5.70 -28.73 -14.15
CA ASN A 246 4.99 -29.81 -13.47
C ASN A 246 5.09 -29.71 -11.93
N GLU A 247 5.24 -28.49 -11.40
CA GLU A 247 5.23 -28.19 -9.96
C GLU A 247 3.78 -27.87 -9.58
N LEU A 248 3.01 -28.94 -9.40
CA LEU A 248 1.57 -28.87 -9.16
C LEU A 248 1.26 -29.08 -7.67
N PRO A 249 0.27 -28.37 -7.11
CA PRO A 249 -0.27 -28.72 -5.81
C PRO A 249 -0.84 -30.14 -5.82
N SER A 250 -0.65 -30.85 -4.70
CA SER A 250 -1.17 -32.22 -4.52
C SER A 250 -2.34 -32.25 -3.53
N ASP A 251 -2.96 -33.42 -3.37
CA ASP A 251 -4.16 -33.64 -2.54
C ASP A 251 -5.43 -32.87 -2.97
N LEU A 252 -5.47 -32.32 -4.19
CA LEU A 252 -6.66 -31.65 -4.73
C LEU A 252 -7.93 -32.50 -4.70
N VAL A 253 -7.82 -33.83 -4.80
CA VAL A 253 -8.95 -34.76 -4.69
C VAL A 253 -9.63 -34.76 -3.31
N LYS A 254 -8.96 -34.24 -2.28
CA LYS A 254 -9.49 -34.10 -0.90
C LYS A 254 -9.82 -32.64 -0.58
N LEU A 255 -9.80 -31.75 -1.57
CA LEU A 255 -10.03 -30.34 -1.31
C LEU A 255 -11.41 -30.12 -0.72
N ASN A 256 -11.52 -29.12 0.16
CA ASN A 256 -12.77 -28.70 0.77
C ASN A 256 -12.98 -27.22 0.51
N ILE A 257 -14.01 -26.85 -0.24
CA ILE A 257 -14.36 -25.44 -0.45
C ILE A 257 -15.03 -24.92 0.82
N THR A 258 -14.40 -23.93 1.47
CA THR A 258 -14.93 -23.33 2.70
C THR A 258 -15.63 -22.00 2.46
N HIS A 259 -15.25 -21.28 1.40
CA HIS A 259 -15.86 -20.00 1.01
C HIS A 259 -15.97 -19.91 -0.50
N ALA A 260 -17.08 -19.40 -1.01
CA ALA A 260 -17.29 -19.15 -2.44
C ALA A 260 -18.34 -18.05 -2.63
N GLY A 261 -17.97 -16.95 -3.27
CA GLY A 261 -18.87 -15.82 -3.43
C GLY A 261 -18.27 -14.65 -4.21
N VAL A 262 -19.04 -13.57 -4.26
CA VAL A 262 -18.64 -12.30 -4.86
C VAL A 262 -18.49 -11.24 -3.76
N ASP A 263 -17.34 -10.59 -3.77
CA ASP A 263 -17.01 -9.35 -3.08
C ASP A 263 -17.36 -8.19 -4.03
N SER A 264 -18.34 -7.37 -3.63
CA SER A 264 -18.94 -6.37 -4.50
C SER A 264 -18.32 -4.99 -4.33
N ASP A 265 -17.76 -4.71 -3.15
CA ASP A 265 -17.18 -3.41 -2.78
C ASP A 265 -15.65 -3.45 -2.55
N GLN A 266 -15.03 -4.62 -2.71
CA GLN A 266 -13.60 -4.88 -2.56
C GLN A 266 -13.09 -4.72 -1.13
N ASP A 267 -13.95 -4.94 -0.14
CA ASP A 267 -13.57 -4.96 1.28
C ASP A 267 -13.00 -6.31 1.73
N GLY A 268 -12.96 -7.29 0.81
CA GLY A 268 -12.43 -8.63 1.02
C GLY A 268 -13.39 -9.60 1.72
N GLN A 269 -14.64 -9.20 1.96
CA GLN A 269 -15.73 -10.05 2.43
C GLN A 269 -16.57 -10.56 1.25
N ILE A 270 -17.36 -11.61 1.50
CA ILE A 270 -18.31 -12.12 0.53
C ILE A 270 -19.69 -11.50 0.81
N ASP A 271 -20.18 -10.68 -0.11
CA ASP A 271 -21.54 -10.09 -0.05
C ASP A 271 -22.57 -11.04 -0.63
N ARG A 272 -22.21 -11.71 -1.72
CA ARG A 272 -23.08 -12.64 -2.44
C ARG A 272 -22.45 -14.01 -2.47
N SER A 273 -22.82 -14.85 -1.51
CA SER A 273 -22.35 -16.22 -1.45
C SER A 273 -23.05 -17.10 -2.49
N PHE A 274 -22.28 -17.94 -3.18
CA PHE A 274 -22.80 -18.99 -4.06
C PHE A 274 -22.35 -20.39 -3.65
N ILE A 275 -21.81 -20.54 -2.43
CA ILE A 275 -21.31 -21.82 -1.90
C ILE A 275 -22.40 -22.90 -1.90
N SER A 276 -23.65 -22.53 -1.56
CA SER A 276 -24.79 -23.44 -1.55
C SER A 276 -25.28 -23.84 -2.94
N SER A 277 -24.92 -23.08 -3.97
CA SER A 277 -25.22 -23.39 -5.37
C SER A 277 -24.21 -24.36 -5.98
N ILE A 278 -23.08 -24.65 -5.34
CA ILE A 278 -22.07 -25.59 -5.86
C ILE A 278 -22.65 -27.02 -5.82
N VAL A 279 -22.81 -27.64 -6.99
CA VAL A 279 -23.34 -29.00 -7.13
C VAL A 279 -22.29 -30.04 -7.43
N ASN A 280 -21.16 -29.63 -7.99
CA ASN A 280 -20.12 -30.55 -8.38
C ASN A 280 -18.74 -29.89 -8.33
N VAL A 281 -17.76 -30.65 -7.84
CA VAL A 281 -16.34 -30.27 -7.82
C VAL A 281 -15.56 -31.47 -8.37
N ASN A 282 -15.06 -31.32 -9.59
CA ASN A 282 -14.22 -32.33 -10.24
C ASN A 282 -12.76 -31.88 -10.16
N THR A 283 -11.89 -32.78 -9.73
CA THR A 283 -10.44 -32.56 -9.73
C THR A 283 -9.72 -33.70 -10.42
N ASN A 284 -8.49 -33.44 -10.89
CA ASN A 284 -7.64 -34.48 -11.46
C ASN A 284 -6.17 -34.35 -11.00
N SER A 285 -5.36 -35.34 -11.37
CA SER A 285 -3.92 -35.36 -11.07
C SER A 285 -3.11 -34.36 -11.89
N GLU A 286 -3.72 -33.68 -12.87
CA GLU A 286 -3.08 -32.66 -13.72
C GLU A 286 -3.25 -31.24 -13.13
N GLY A 287 -3.69 -31.13 -11.88
CA GLY A 287 -3.82 -29.83 -11.22
C GLY A 287 -5.06 -29.04 -11.65
N ILE A 288 -6.09 -29.69 -12.20
CA ILE A 288 -7.33 -29.02 -12.61
C ILE A 288 -8.38 -29.15 -11.50
N ILE A 289 -9.05 -28.04 -11.19
CA ILE A 289 -10.25 -27.97 -10.36
C ILE A 289 -11.38 -27.38 -11.21
N LYS A 290 -12.51 -28.08 -11.32
CA LYS A 290 -13.71 -27.63 -12.03
C LYS A 290 -14.89 -27.62 -11.08
N ILE A 291 -15.46 -26.43 -10.87
CA ILE A 291 -16.56 -26.17 -9.95
C ILE A 291 -17.79 -25.82 -10.79
N THR A 292 -18.90 -26.51 -10.56
CA THR A 292 -20.17 -26.28 -11.27
C THR A 292 -21.25 -25.84 -10.30
N THR A 293 -22.00 -24.81 -10.66
CA THR A 293 -23.13 -24.27 -9.87
C THR A 293 -24.50 -24.62 -10.48
N THR A 294 -25.54 -24.75 -9.64
CA THR A 294 -26.94 -24.89 -10.08
C THR A 294 -27.40 -23.71 -10.90
N ASP A 295 -27.02 -22.51 -10.48
CA ASP A 295 -27.51 -21.23 -10.99
C ASP A 295 -26.38 -20.45 -11.63
N GLN A 296 -26.74 -19.60 -12.59
CA GLN A 296 -25.79 -18.70 -13.24
C GLN A 296 -25.36 -17.62 -12.25
N GLN A 297 -24.06 -17.51 -12.03
CA GLN A 297 -23.44 -16.46 -11.23
C GLN A 297 -23.05 -15.28 -12.13
N THR A 298 -22.99 -14.09 -11.55
CA THR A 298 -22.59 -12.85 -12.24
C THR A 298 -21.58 -12.07 -11.41
N VAL A 299 -20.55 -11.55 -12.07
CA VAL A 299 -19.52 -10.68 -11.50
C VAL A 299 -19.21 -9.56 -12.49
N SER A 300 -19.31 -8.30 -12.08
CA SER A 300 -18.94 -7.15 -12.91
C SER A 300 -17.46 -6.79 -12.80
N GLY A 301 -16.97 -5.87 -13.64
CA GLY A 301 -15.58 -5.41 -13.60
C GLY A 301 -15.16 -4.69 -12.31
N SER A 302 -16.10 -4.24 -11.46
CA SER A 302 -15.78 -3.69 -10.14
C SER A 302 -15.80 -4.73 -9.03
N GLU A 303 -16.28 -5.94 -9.30
CA GLU A 303 -16.49 -7.00 -8.31
C GLU A 303 -15.42 -8.08 -8.44
N THR A 304 -15.17 -8.80 -7.34
CA THR A 304 -14.17 -9.88 -7.27
C THR A 304 -14.84 -11.18 -6.84
N VAL A 305 -14.61 -12.26 -7.59
CA VAL A 305 -14.94 -13.60 -7.12
C VAL A 305 -13.88 -14.05 -6.13
N LEU A 306 -14.32 -14.41 -4.92
CA LEU A 306 -13.48 -15.01 -3.88
C LEU A 306 -13.88 -16.47 -3.67
N LEU A 307 -12.88 -17.35 -3.72
CA LEU A 307 -13.05 -18.77 -3.44
C LEU A 307 -11.91 -19.24 -2.54
N ARG A 308 -12.23 -19.89 -1.42
CA ARG A 308 -11.22 -20.50 -0.56
C ARG A 308 -11.46 -21.99 -0.43
N TYR A 309 -10.41 -22.77 -0.60
CA TYR A 309 -10.42 -24.21 -0.35
C TYR A 309 -9.22 -24.66 0.46
N GLU A 310 -9.43 -25.71 1.24
CA GLU A 310 -8.47 -26.27 2.17
C GLU A 310 -8.04 -27.68 1.77
N ASN A 311 -7.06 -28.22 2.49
CA ASN A 311 -6.50 -29.56 2.31
C ASN A 311 -5.65 -29.74 1.04
N VAL A 312 -4.99 -28.68 0.59
CA VAL A 312 -4.08 -28.72 -0.56
C VAL A 312 -2.65 -28.68 -0.07
N THR A 313 -1.78 -29.49 -0.68
CA THR A 313 -0.36 -29.54 -0.33
C THR A 313 0.45 -28.81 -1.40
N ASN A 314 1.20 -27.79 -0.98
CA ASN A 314 2.04 -26.99 -1.88
C ASN A 314 3.10 -27.86 -2.60
N PRO A 315 3.57 -27.44 -3.78
CA PRO A 315 4.71 -28.07 -4.45
C PRO A 315 5.95 -28.14 -3.57
N SER A 316 6.88 -29.02 -3.94
CA SER A 316 8.11 -29.27 -3.17
C SER A 316 9.21 -28.21 -3.40
N ARG A 317 9.10 -27.42 -4.47
CA ARG A 317 10.10 -26.42 -4.86
C ARG A 317 9.54 -25.00 -4.78
N PRO A 318 10.32 -24.04 -4.25
CA PRO A 318 9.92 -22.65 -4.25
C PRO A 318 9.93 -22.08 -5.68
N GLY A 319 9.11 -21.08 -5.93
CA GLY A 319 9.01 -20.44 -7.24
C GLY A 319 7.65 -19.81 -7.49
N ALA A 320 7.61 -18.96 -8.52
CA ALA A 320 6.38 -18.47 -9.12
C ALA A 320 5.99 -19.39 -10.28
N TYR A 321 4.77 -19.92 -10.23
CA TYR A 321 4.27 -20.83 -11.26
C TYR A 321 3.03 -20.20 -11.94
N PRO A 322 2.96 -20.26 -13.28
CA PRO A 322 1.78 -19.80 -13.99
C PRO A 322 0.59 -20.68 -13.63
N ALA A 323 -0.58 -20.06 -13.55
CA ALA A 323 -1.86 -20.72 -13.39
C ALA A 323 -2.91 -20.01 -14.25
N THR A 324 -4.05 -20.66 -14.45
CA THR A 324 -5.16 -20.07 -15.18
C THR A 324 -6.44 -20.27 -14.40
N ILE A 325 -7.25 -19.22 -14.34
CA ILE A 325 -8.61 -19.30 -13.83
C ILE A 325 -9.58 -18.98 -14.97
N SER A 326 -10.71 -19.66 -15.03
CA SER A 326 -11.73 -19.39 -16.03
C SER A 326 -13.10 -19.26 -15.39
N LEU A 327 -13.82 -18.20 -15.75
CA LEU A 327 -15.21 -17.96 -15.40
C LEU A 327 -16.05 -18.17 -16.67
N GLY A 328 -16.58 -19.38 -16.85
CA GLY A 328 -17.17 -19.78 -18.12
C GLY A 328 -16.15 -19.69 -19.26
N PRO A 329 -16.42 -18.93 -20.35
CA PRO A 329 -15.48 -18.75 -21.46
C PRO A 329 -14.33 -17.77 -21.16
N ASN A 330 -14.45 -16.94 -20.11
CA ASN A 330 -13.48 -15.89 -19.82
C ASN A 330 -12.28 -16.49 -19.09
N ARG A 331 -11.10 -16.41 -19.72
CA ARG A 331 -9.84 -16.99 -19.24
C ARG A 331 -8.94 -15.89 -18.71
N ILE A 332 -8.51 -16.03 -17.46
CA ILE A 332 -7.59 -15.13 -16.77
C ILE A 332 -6.29 -15.88 -16.48
N ASP A 333 -5.19 -15.37 -17.02
CA ASP A 333 -3.85 -15.82 -16.65
C ASP A 333 -3.42 -15.21 -15.33
N THR A 334 -2.80 -16.02 -14.48
CA THR A 334 -2.39 -15.60 -13.14
C THR A 334 -1.16 -16.37 -12.68
N THR A 335 -0.70 -16.09 -11.47
CA THR A 335 0.44 -16.72 -10.83
C THR A 335 0.02 -17.29 -9.47
N VAL A 336 0.74 -18.33 -9.07
CA VAL A 336 0.78 -18.79 -7.69
C VAL A 336 2.25 -18.90 -7.27
N GLU A 337 2.58 -18.39 -6.09
CA GLU A 337 3.95 -18.37 -5.61
C GLU A 337 4.11 -19.20 -4.33
N TYR A 338 5.23 -19.94 -4.26
CA TYR A 338 5.60 -20.74 -3.10
C TYR A 338 7.02 -20.41 -2.65
N GLY A 339 7.25 -20.45 -1.34
CA GLY A 339 8.54 -20.21 -0.70
C GLY A 339 8.59 -18.93 0.16
N PRO A 340 9.79 -18.57 0.65
CA PRO A 340 9.96 -17.45 1.58
C PRO A 340 9.43 -16.11 1.05
N ALA A 341 9.67 -15.79 -0.22
CA ALA A 341 9.24 -14.54 -0.83
C ALA A 341 7.71 -14.39 -0.90
N ALA A 342 6.99 -15.50 -0.97
CA ALA A 342 5.53 -15.56 -1.05
C ALA A 342 4.84 -15.66 0.33
N THR A 343 5.62 -15.71 1.42
CA THR A 343 5.06 -15.82 2.77
C THR A 343 4.50 -14.47 3.22
N GLY A 344 3.29 -14.45 3.77
CA GLY A 344 2.59 -13.22 4.16
C GLY A 344 2.00 -12.46 2.98
N ASN A 345 0.91 -11.71 3.20
CA ASN A 345 0.22 -11.02 2.12
C ASN A 345 1.01 -9.87 1.49
N LEU A 346 2.05 -9.33 2.16
CA LEU A 346 2.97 -8.32 1.64
C LEU A 346 4.35 -8.89 1.29
N GLY A 347 4.52 -10.22 1.38
CA GLY A 347 5.74 -10.93 0.99
C GLY A 347 6.83 -10.98 2.06
N ASN A 348 7.80 -11.88 1.87
CA ASN A 348 8.97 -12.07 2.75
C ASN A 348 8.64 -12.26 4.25
N GLY A 349 7.45 -12.78 4.56
CA GLY A 349 6.97 -12.96 5.92
C GLY A 349 6.29 -11.73 6.52
N LEU A 350 6.17 -10.63 5.77
CA LEU A 350 5.41 -9.45 6.14
C LEU A 350 3.92 -9.67 5.86
N ASN A 351 3.10 -9.46 6.88
CA ASN A 351 1.68 -9.74 6.82
C ASN A 351 0.88 -8.73 7.62
N VAL A 352 -0.15 -8.14 7.01
CA VAL A 352 -1.17 -7.37 7.70
C VAL A 352 -2.44 -8.21 7.80
N LYS A 353 -2.85 -8.53 9.02
CA LYS A 353 -4.09 -9.28 9.26
C LYS A 353 -5.19 -8.34 9.73
N ALA A 354 -6.29 -8.33 8.99
CA ALA A 354 -7.57 -7.80 9.45
C ALA A 354 -8.36 -8.89 10.18
N SER A 355 -9.01 -8.54 11.28
CA SER A 355 -9.93 -9.43 11.97
C SER A 355 -10.99 -8.64 12.71
N THR A 356 -12.15 -9.25 12.89
CA THR A 356 -13.22 -8.68 13.71
C THR A 356 -13.67 -9.66 14.79
N THR A 357 -14.33 -9.15 15.84
CA THR A 357 -14.89 -9.97 16.93
C THR A 357 -15.96 -10.95 16.45
N SER A 358 -16.67 -10.64 15.36
CA SER A 358 -17.70 -11.52 14.76
C SER A 358 -17.13 -12.72 14.01
N SER A 359 -15.80 -12.81 13.87
CA SER A 359 -15.04 -13.86 13.19
C SER A 359 -15.26 -14.03 11.67
N ASN A 360 -14.14 -14.32 11.00
CA ASN A 360 -13.95 -15.01 9.71
C ASN A 360 -14.61 -14.45 8.43
N ARG A 361 -15.00 -13.18 8.39
CA ARG A 361 -15.60 -12.61 7.17
C ARG A 361 -14.61 -12.29 6.05
N PHE A 362 -13.39 -11.88 6.41
CA PHE A 362 -12.37 -11.56 5.41
C PHE A 362 -11.83 -12.84 4.79
N VAL A 363 -12.15 -13.04 3.51
CA VAL A 363 -11.68 -14.16 2.69
C VAL A 363 -10.50 -13.73 1.84
N ALA A 364 -10.50 -12.49 1.33
CA ALA A 364 -9.41 -11.96 0.55
C ALA A 364 -8.08 -11.91 1.36
N PRO A 365 -6.93 -12.18 0.73
CA PRO A 365 -5.61 -12.02 1.35
C PRO A 365 -5.30 -10.56 1.73
N LEU A 366 -5.79 -9.59 0.96
CA LEU A 366 -5.66 -8.15 1.18
C LEU A 366 -7.06 -7.50 1.22
N PRO A 367 -7.81 -7.63 2.32
CA PRO A 367 -9.13 -7.00 2.51
C PRO A 367 -9.03 -5.49 2.81
N PHE A 368 -8.01 -4.84 2.25
CA PHE A 368 -7.67 -3.44 2.50
C PHE A 368 -6.77 -2.94 1.38
N LYS A 369 -6.72 -1.63 1.23
CA LYS A 369 -5.68 -0.95 0.43
C LYS A 369 -4.55 -0.53 1.34
N TYR A 370 -3.34 -0.46 0.82
CA TYR A 370 -2.19 -0.01 1.58
C TYR A 370 -1.36 1.02 0.80
N PHE A 371 -0.63 1.84 1.55
CA PHE A 371 0.28 2.84 1.02
C PHE A 371 1.50 2.95 1.93
N THR A 372 2.66 3.21 1.37
CA THR A 372 3.90 3.43 2.14
C THR A 372 4.35 4.89 2.07
N SER A 373 4.96 5.37 3.15
CA SER A 373 5.87 6.53 3.17
C SER A 373 7.27 6.00 3.44
N PRO A 374 8.07 5.70 2.40
CA PRO A 374 9.39 5.09 2.57
C PRO A 374 10.43 6.02 3.20
N ASP A 375 10.16 7.33 3.29
CA ASP A 375 11.10 8.27 3.92
C ASP A 375 10.94 8.31 5.44
N ASP A 376 9.83 7.77 5.98
CA ASP A 376 9.51 7.78 7.41
C ASP A 376 9.16 6.38 7.95
N ASP A 377 9.38 5.32 7.17
CA ASP A 377 9.04 3.93 7.52
C ASP A 377 7.58 3.68 7.93
N ARG A 378 6.67 4.33 7.21
CA ARG A 378 5.23 4.23 7.50
C ARG A 378 4.51 3.34 6.52
N LEU A 379 3.68 2.46 7.07
CA LEU A 379 2.66 1.70 6.34
C LEU A 379 1.28 2.16 6.77
N TYR A 380 0.51 2.63 5.81
CA TYR A 380 -0.89 2.99 5.98
C TYR A 380 -1.76 1.88 5.40
N VAL A 381 -2.74 1.43 6.17
CA VAL A 381 -3.72 0.41 5.78
C VAL A 381 -5.10 1.04 5.85
N ALA A 382 -5.78 1.15 4.71
CA ALA A 382 -7.10 1.74 4.59
C ALA A 382 -8.15 0.65 4.30
N MET A 383 -9.20 0.62 5.12
CA MET A 383 -10.27 -0.36 5.07
C MET A 383 -11.62 0.36 4.99
N ASP A 384 -12.45 -0.04 4.03
CA ASP A 384 -13.85 0.36 4.01
C ASP A 384 -14.61 -0.42 5.09
N THR A 385 -15.45 0.28 5.85
CA THR A 385 -16.24 -0.32 6.93
C THR A 385 -17.72 -0.49 6.56
N SER A 386 -18.13 -0.13 5.34
CA SER A 386 -19.52 -0.25 4.86
C SER A 386 -20.08 -1.66 4.96
N GLY A 387 -19.29 -2.67 4.56
CA GLY A 387 -19.67 -4.09 4.56
C GLY A 387 -19.67 -4.74 5.94
N LEU A 388 -19.20 -4.03 6.98
CA LEU A 388 -19.13 -4.56 8.34
C LEU A 388 -20.47 -4.42 9.09
N ASN A 389 -20.85 -5.48 9.80
CA ASN A 389 -22.09 -5.52 10.56
C ASN A 389 -21.83 -5.11 12.01
N ASN A 390 -22.51 -4.07 12.46
CA ASN A 390 -22.29 -3.45 13.76
C ASN A 390 -23.29 -3.90 14.85
N VAL A 391 -24.09 -4.94 14.63
CA VAL A 391 -25.11 -5.44 15.58
C VAL A 391 -24.54 -5.72 16.98
N THR A 392 -23.22 -5.87 17.12
CA THR A 392 -22.55 -6.04 18.41
C THR A 392 -21.23 -5.27 18.52
N ARG A 393 -21.23 -3.92 18.59
CA ARG A 393 -20.04 -3.08 18.91
C ARG A 393 -18.73 -3.70 18.41
N GLU A 394 -18.70 -4.00 17.11
CA GLU A 394 -17.70 -4.90 16.54
C GLU A 394 -16.32 -4.27 16.72
N SER A 395 -15.37 -5.03 17.27
CA SER A 395 -13.98 -4.56 17.35
C SER A 395 -13.25 -5.04 16.10
N ILE A 396 -12.68 -4.09 15.37
CA ILE A 396 -11.83 -4.30 14.20
C ILE A 396 -10.39 -4.25 14.69
N SER A 397 -9.64 -5.32 14.47
CA SER A 397 -8.21 -5.42 14.80
C SER A 397 -7.39 -5.52 13.52
N LEU A 398 -6.46 -4.58 13.36
CA LEU A 398 -5.46 -4.55 12.28
C LEU A 398 -4.10 -4.85 12.90
N ARG A 399 -3.46 -5.92 12.43
CA ARG A 399 -2.17 -6.39 12.97
C ARG A 399 -1.13 -6.50 11.88
N LEU A 400 -0.09 -5.67 11.96
CA LEU A 400 1.14 -5.84 11.20
C LEU A 400 2.04 -6.86 11.90
N SER A 401 2.58 -7.79 11.13
CA SER A 401 3.56 -8.74 11.65
C SER A 401 4.60 -9.08 10.60
N GLN A 402 5.83 -9.23 11.05
CA GLN A 402 6.92 -9.82 10.31
C GLN A 402 7.28 -11.14 10.99
N SER A 403 7.17 -12.24 10.26
CA SER A 403 7.53 -13.56 10.75
C SER A 403 8.53 -14.23 9.84
N ARG A 404 9.62 -14.75 10.41
CA ARG A 404 10.58 -15.57 9.69
C ARG A 404 10.93 -16.79 10.54
N LYS A 405 10.93 -17.99 9.93
CA LYS A 405 11.33 -19.23 10.62
C LYS A 405 12.82 -19.23 10.96
N GLU A 406 13.66 -18.68 10.08
CA GLU A 406 15.12 -18.65 10.19
C GLU A 406 15.69 -17.40 9.51
N GLY A 407 16.63 -16.69 10.15
CA GLY A 407 17.34 -15.56 9.55
C GLY A 407 17.72 -14.45 10.55
N PRO A 408 18.50 -13.44 10.10
CA PRO A 408 19.04 -12.36 10.93
C PRO A 408 18.02 -11.30 11.34
N ILE A 409 16.86 -11.21 10.67
CA ILE A 409 15.83 -10.23 11.04
C ILE A 409 14.88 -10.82 12.09
N ALA A 410 14.77 -10.12 13.22
CA ALA A 410 13.89 -10.50 14.32
C ALA A 410 12.41 -10.43 13.93
N ALA A 411 11.59 -11.29 14.55
CA ALA A 411 10.14 -11.22 14.38
C ALA A 411 9.58 -9.97 15.09
N LYS A 412 8.86 -9.12 14.36
CA LYS A 412 8.26 -7.88 14.86
C LYS A 412 6.75 -7.89 14.69
N LYS A 413 6.01 -7.22 15.57
CA LYS A 413 4.53 -7.15 15.49
C LYS A 413 4.04 -5.82 16.04
N SER A 414 3.04 -5.25 15.39
CA SER A 414 2.25 -4.12 15.88
C SER A 414 0.76 -4.41 15.65
N ALA A 415 -0.08 -3.81 16.46
CA ALA A 415 -1.52 -3.95 16.34
C ALA A 415 -2.21 -2.67 16.76
N THR A 416 -3.39 -2.45 16.18
CA THR A 416 -4.31 -1.39 16.58
C THR A 416 -5.74 -1.89 16.48
N ASN A 417 -6.64 -1.28 17.26
CA ASN A 417 -8.02 -1.75 17.39
C ASN A 417 -9.00 -0.58 17.37
N ALA A 418 -10.06 -0.70 16.57
CA ALA A 418 -11.14 0.26 16.49
C ALA A 418 -12.47 -0.40 16.88
N THR A 419 -13.39 0.36 17.47
CA THR A 419 -14.77 -0.06 17.70
C THR A 419 -15.67 0.53 16.62
N LEU A 420 -16.38 -0.32 15.90
CA LEU A 420 -17.38 0.07 14.92
C LEU A 420 -18.67 0.53 15.62
N VAL A 421 -19.18 1.70 15.25
CA VAL A 421 -20.42 2.30 15.79
C VAL A 421 -21.37 2.70 14.67
N GLU A 422 -22.66 2.89 14.98
CA GLU A 422 -23.59 3.51 14.03
C GLU A 422 -23.19 4.97 13.74
N PRO A 423 -23.37 5.44 12.49
CA PRO A 423 -23.40 6.86 12.17
C PRO A 423 -24.53 7.53 12.96
N THR A 424 -24.18 8.48 13.83
CA THR A 424 -25.14 9.26 14.59
C THR A 424 -24.73 10.73 14.63
N ALA A 425 -25.71 11.61 14.70
CA ALA A 425 -25.52 13.04 14.96
C ALA A 425 -26.55 13.48 16.02
N ASN A 426 -26.06 13.95 17.16
CA ASN A 426 -26.88 14.49 18.23
C ASN A 426 -26.79 16.01 18.16
N MET A 427 -27.92 16.62 17.83
CA MET A 427 -28.05 18.06 17.65
C MET A 427 -28.53 18.72 18.94
N ALA A 428 -28.07 19.94 19.17
CA ALA A 428 -28.53 20.84 20.20
C ALA A 428 -28.90 22.17 19.55
N ILE A 429 -30.12 22.63 19.83
CA ILE A 429 -30.67 23.89 19.33
C ILE A 429 -30.70 24.86 20.51
N ALA A 430 -30.09 26.03 20.37
CA ALA A 430 -29.92 26.96 21.48
C ALA A 430 -31.28 27.50 22.01
N ASN A 431 -32.25 27.72 21.11
CA ASN A 431 -33.61 28.17 21.42
C ASN A 431 -34.65 27.33 20.68
N ASP A 432 -35.62 26.76 21.40
CA ASP A 432 -36.76 26.02 20.83
C ASP A 432 -37.87 26.94 20.25
N GLN A 433 -37.75 28.24 20.55
CA GLN A 433 -38.51 29.34 19.95
C GLN A 433 -37.56 30.15 19.06
N TRP A 434 -37.84 30.19 17.75
CA TRP A 434 -36.99 30.89 16.80
C TRP A 434 -37.79 31.93 16.02
N GLN A 435 -37.26 33.14 15.93
CA GLN A 435 -37.90 34.20 15.16
C GLN A 435 -37.21 34.31 13.79
N ALA A 436 -37.83 33.71 12.77
CA ALA A 436 -37.31 33.68 11.40
C ALA A 436 -37.01 35.10 10.86
N GLY A 437 -35.87 35.27 10.21
CA GLY A 437 -35.42 36.54 9.63
C GLY A 437 -34.94 37.63 10.61
N SER A 438 -34.96 37.42 11.93
CA SER A 438 -34.39 38.38 12.90
C SER A 438 -33.07 37.96 13.53
N GLU A 439 -32.92 36.67 13.82
CA GLU A 439 -31.68 36.11 14.36
C GLU A 439 -31.42 34.73 13.75
N PRO A 440 -30.15 34.33 13.58
CA PRO A 440 -29.85 32.98 13.14
C PRO A 440 -30.34 31.95 14.16
N LEU A 441 -30.88 30.83 13.67
CA LEU A 441 -31.07 29.65 14.51
C LEU A 441 -29.72 28.94 14.63
N GLU A 442 -29.07 29.11 15.78
CA GLU A 442 -27.80 28.47 16.10
C GLU A 442 -28.01 26.98 16.41
N ILE A 443 -27.31 26.15 15.66
CA ILE A 443 -27.32 24.70 15.80
C ILE A 443 -25.90 24.23 16.07
N THR A 444 -25.73 23.47 17.15
CA THR A 444 -24.50 22.75 17.45
C THR A 444 -24.77 21.26 17.60
N GLY A 445 -23.75 20.43 17.56
CA GLY A 445 -23.94 19.01 17.83
C GLY A 445 -22.67 18.20 17.91
N THR A 446 -22.84 16.95 18.30
CA THR A 446 -21.78 15.92 18.33
C THR A 446 -22.14 14.79 17.38
N THR A 447 -21.14 14.11 16.82
CA THR A 447 -21.38 13.02 15.88
C THR A 447 -20.36 11.88 16.04
N THR A 448 -20.69 10.71 15.52
CA THR A 448 -19.74 9.61 15.36
C THR A 448 -19.01 9.63 14.01
N LEU A 449 -19.49 10.43 13.04
CA LEU A 449 -18.93 10.55 11.70
C LEU A 449 -17.48 11.05 11.71
N ALA A 450 -16.71 10.66 10.70
CA ALA A 450 -15.35 11.10 10.48
C ALA A 450 -15.26 12.63 10.35
N PRO A 451 -14.17 13.25 10.84
CA PRO A 451 -13.86 14.64 10.52
C PRO A 451 -13.88 14.93 9.01
N ASN A 452 -14.26 16.15 8.66
CA ASN A 452 -14.47 16.63 7.29
C ASN A 452 -15.61 15.92 6.53
N THR A 453 -16.45 15.14 7.21
CA THR A 453 -17.68 14.62 6.58
C THR A 453 -18.62 15.78 6.31
N ASP A 454 -19.07 15.91 5.06
CA ASP A 454 -20.14 16.86 4.71
C ASP A 454 -21.49 16.34 5.21
N ILE A 455 -22.18 17.18 5.98
CA ILE A 455 -23.54 16.94 6.43
C ILE A 455 -24.44 18.11 6.03
N TRP A 456 -25.73 17.86 5.92
CA TRP A 456 -26.73 18.91 5.75
C TRP A 456 -27.62 19.00 6.98
N ILE A 457 -27.83 20.21 7.46
CA ILE A 457 -28.96 20.50 8.34
C ILE A 457 -30.19 20.68 7.45
N ARG A 458 -31.09 19.71 7.50
CA ARG A 458 -32.33 19.71 6.76
C ARG A 458 -33.42 20.36 7.60
N VAL A 459 -34.02 21.42 7.07
CA VAL A 459 -35.18 22.10 7.67
C VAL A 459 -36.36 21.90 6.74
N ARG A 460 -37.49 21.42 7.27
CA ARG A 460 -38.72 21.23 6.49
C ARG A 460 -39.93 21.77 7.25
N SER A 461 -40.96 22.14 6.50
CA SER A 461 -42.25 22.52 7.06
C SER A 461 -42.85 21.41 7.92
N GLY A 462 -43.46 21.81 9.04
CA GLY A 462 -44.27 20.94 9.87
C GLY A 462 -45.74 20.85 9.46
N THR A 463 -46.18 21.59 8.44
CA THR A 463 -47.54 21.54 7.90
C THR A 463 -47.58 20.66 6.65
N ASP A 464 -48.16 19.45 6.79
CA ASP A 464 -48.36 18.36 5.81
C ASP A 464 -47.14 17.55 5.29
N VAL A 465 -47.41 16.29 4.92
CA VAL A 465 -46.49 15.37 4.20
C VAL A 465 -47.14 14.98 2.85
N PRO A 466 -46.49 15.20 1.70
CA PRO A 466 -45.13 15.72 1.55
C PRO A 466 -45.03 17.20 1.93
N SER A 467 -43.94 17.53 2.63
CA SER A 467 -43.67 18.89 3.09
C SER A 467 -43.66 19.85 1.91
N PRO A 468 -44.39 20.98 1.97
CA PRO A 468 -44.49 21.93 0.87
C PRO A 468 -43.13 22.56 0.51
N TRP A 469 -42.17 22.56 1.43
CA TRP A 469 -40.81 23.05 1.22
C TRP A 469 -39.78 22.31 2.08
N ILE A 470 -38.54 22.20 1.57
CA ILE A 470 -37.40 21.58 2.26
C ILE A 470 -36.15 22.42 1.93
N TYR A 471 -35.42 22.85 2.96
CA TYR A 471 -34.14 23.53 2.86
C TYR A 471 -33.01 22.66 3.40
N HIS A 472 -31.82 22.80 2.80
CA HIS A 472 -30.60 22.11 3.22
C HIS A 472 -29.50 23.15 3.44
N TYR A 473 -28.94 23.17 4.64
CA TYR A 473 -27.81 24.01 5.02
C TYR A 473 -26.57 23.14 5.16
N PRO A 474 -25.60 23.23 4.24
CA PRO A 474 -24.41 22.41 4.31
C PRO A 474 -23.49 22.87 5.44
N THR A 475 -22.92 21.91 6.17
CA THR A 475 -21.83 22.11 7.12
C THR A 475 -20.92 20.87 7.11
N SER A 476 -19.77 20.96 7.76
CA SER A 476 -18.78 19.87 7.80
C SER A 476 -18.43 19.50 9.24
N ILE A 477 -18.18 18.22 9.48
CA ILE A 477 -17.75 17.74 10.80
C ILE A 477 -16.34 18.25 11.11
N GLN A 478 -16.18 18.88 12.28
CA GLN A 478 -14.90 19.40 12.77
C GLN A 478 -13.99 18.27 13.31
N PRO A 479 -12.67 18.49 13.48
CA PRO A 479 -11.72 17.47 13.96
C PRO A 479 -12.09 16.81 15.30
N ASN A 480 -12.75 17.55 16.18
CA ASN A 480 -13.27 17.07 17.48
C ASN A 480 -14.64 16.37 17.38
N ARG A 481 -15.12 16.07 16.17
CA ARG A 481 -16.44 15.47 15.87
C ARG A 481 -17.63 16.28 16.37
N THR A 482 -17.51 17.60 16.31
CA THR A 482 -18.65 18.51 16.46
C THR A 482 -19.03 19.11 15.12
N PHE A 483 -20.23 19.67 15.04
CA PHE A 483 -20.65 20.49 13.91
C PHE A 483 -21.41 21.70 14.43
N GLU A 484 -21.44 22.74 13.61
CA GLU A 484 -22.12 23.99 13.88
C GLU A 484 -22.74 24.50 12.58
N ALA A 485 -23.92 25.09 12.68
CA ALA A 485 -24.62 25.70 11.56
C ALA A 485 -25.54 26.82 12.06
N ASP A 486 -25.55 27.92 11.30
CA ASP A 486 -26.43 29.05 11.52
C ASP A 486 -27.47 29.10 10.40
N ILE A 487 -28.74 28.96 10.75
CA ILE A 487 -29.83 29.06 9.76
C ILE A 487 -30.37 30.48 9.76
N THR A 488 -30.21 31.15 8.63
CA THR A 488 -30.82 32.46 8.35
C THR A 488 -31.83 32.30 7.22
N GLU A 489 -33.10 32.14 7.58
CA GLU A 489 -34.19 31.97 6.61
C GLU A 489 -35.35 32.88 6.99
N ASP A 490 -35.80 33.67 6.02
CA ASP A 490 -36.85 34.68 6.16
C ASP A 490 -38.16 34.28 5.48
N ARG A 491 -38.16 33.20 4.68
CA ARG A 491 -39.34 32.65 4.01
C ARG A 491 -40.21 31.75 4.89
N ILE A 492 -39.74 31.40 6.08
CA ILE A 492 -40.49 30.55 7.01
C ILE A 492 -41.53 31.42 7.73
N GLU A 493 -42.81 31.07 7.58
CA GLU A 493 -43.90 31.85 8.18
C GLU A 493 -43.92 31.69 9.70
N ALA A 494 -44.30 32.75 10.40
CA ALA A 494 -44.42 32.71 11.84
C ALA A 494 -45.61 31.88 12.30
N ASN A 495 -45.46 31.22 13.45
CA ASN A 495 -46.39 30.23 14.02
C ASN A 495 -46.49 28.91 13.24
N GLU A 496 -45.54 28.66 12.33
CA GLU A 496 -45.34 27.36 11.68
C GLU A 496 -44.26 26.57 12.45
N PRO A 497 -44.52 25.33 12.93
CA PRO A 497 -43.45 24.50 13.44
C PRO A 497 -42.57 24.02 12.29
N VAL A 498 -41.26 23.99 12.49
CA VAL A 498 -40.31 23.42 11.53
C VAL A 498 -39.63 22.21 12.13
N TYR A 499 -39.35 21.25 11.26
CA TYR A 499 -38.64 20.04 11.62
C TYR A 499 -37.20 20.16 11.13
N VAL A 500 -36.26 20.03 12.06
CA VAL A 500 -34.81 20.14 11.83
C VAL A 500 -34.17 18.78 12.02
N SER A 501 -33.41 18.31 11.05
CA SER A 501 -32.72 17.02 11.13
C SER A 501 -31.33 17.11 10.51
N THR A 502 -30.43 16.24 10.95
CA THR A 502 -29.12 16.04 10.34
C THR A 502 -29.18 14.90 9.34
N VAL A 503 -28.75 15.17 8.11
CA VAL A 503 -28.71 14.19 7.03
C VAL A 503 -27.34 14.18 6.36
N THR A 504 -26.89 13.02 5.94
CA THR A 504 -25.81 12.87 4.96
C THR A 504 -26.42 12.63 3.58
N ARG A 505 -25.58 12.51 2.56
CA ARG A 505 -26.02 12.11 1.22
C ARG A 505 -26.67 10.72 1.20
N THR A 506 -26.33 9.85 2.15
CA THR A 506 -26.82 8.46 2.22
C THR A 506 -28.07 8.30 3.08
N GLY A 507 -28.46 9.33 3.85
CA GLY A 507 -29.72 9.34 4.59
C GLY A 507 -29.67 10.13 5.90
N PRO A 508 -30.71 10.01 6.74
CA PRO A 508 -30.72 10.61 8.07
C PRO A 508 -29.62 10.01 8.95
N VAL A 509 -28.97 10.87 9.74
CA VAL A 509 -27.96 10.46 10.72
C VAL A 509 -28.31 10.89 12.14
N GLY A 510 -29.31 11.73 12.33
CA GLY A 510 -29.81 12.12 13.65
C GLY A 510 -31.34 12.09 13.72
N PRO A 511 -31.90 12.21 14.93
CA PRO A 511 -33.32 12.42 15.11
C PRO A 511 -33.76 13.76 14.49
N GLU A 512 -35.07 13.87 14.28
CA GLU A 512 -35.70 15.11 13.86
C GLU A 512 -36.19 15.87 15.11
N GLU A 513 -35.80 17.14 15.23
CA GLU A 513 -36.17 18.05 16.31
C GLU A 513 -37.23 19.04 15.82
N ILE A 514 -38.10 19.49 16.72
CA ILE A 514 -39.16 20.46 16.42
C ILE A 514 -38.73 21.83 16.94
N VAL A 515 -38.78 22.83 16.08
CA VAL A 515 -38.56 24.25 16.45
C VAL A 515 -39.83 25.03 16.17
N ASN A 516 -40.30 25.80 17.14
CA ASN A 516 -41.48 26.63 16.98
C ASN A 516 -41.07 28.02 16.46
N VAL A 517 -41.61 28.42 15.31
CA VAL A 517 -41.31 29.73 14.75
C VAL A 517 -42.24 30.78 15.36
N THR A 518 -41.68 31.84 15.94
CA THR A 518 -42.44 32.90 16.59
C THR A 518 -42.54 34.16 15.74
N ASN A 519 -43.57 34.98 16.01
CA ASN A 519 -43.75 36.26 15.33
C ASN A 519 -42.66 37.26 15.71
N ARG A 520 -42.28 38.09 14.73
CA ARG A 520 -41.50 39.31 14.98
C ARG A 520 -42.31 40.25 15.86
N THR A 521 -42.04 40.25 17.16
CA THR A 521 -42.59 41.28 18.04
C THR A 521 -42.09 42.63 17.53
N GLU A 522 -43.00 43.46 16.99
CA GLU A 522 -42.72 44.86 16.69
C GLU A 522 -42.28 45.53 18.01
N GLN A 523 -40.97 45.71 18.19
CA GLN A 523 -40.45 46.60 19.22
C GLN A 523 -40.79 48.03 18.78
N ASN A 524 -41.79 48.62 19.44
CA ASN A 524 -42.06 50.06 19.41
C ASN A 524 -40.91 50.85 20.06
#